data_AF-A0A936FA62-F1
#
_entry.id   AF-A0A936FA62-F1
#
_cell.length_a   1.000
_cell.length_b   1.000
_cell.length_c   1.000
_cell.angle_alpha   90.00
_cell.angle_beta   90.00
_cell.angle_gamma   90.00
#
_symmetry.space_group_name_H-M   'P 1'
#
loop_
_entity.id
_entity.type
_entity.pdbx_description
1 polymer ?
#
loop_
_entity_poly.entity_id
_entity_poly.type
_entity_poly.pdbx_seq_one_letter_code
_entity_poly.pdbx_strand_id
1 'polypeptide(L)'
;MSENQVFASLPAVAMHLREVLTDNKKFVLLYAYNGTGKTRLSMEFKDIGRQGDARDTLYFNAFTEDLFSWDNDLDGDTNRKLKINSASHFFDGLAELEMDNRIRPLLRRYVDFDFRIDTDDWFVRFFRDDDPDQNIKVSRGEENIFIWCFFLAIVELAMDGADAYQWVKFIYIDDPISSLDEHNAITVGNHLARFLERKDHAIRTVISSHHSLFYNVMWNEIKRIDRKFVPCLLSKSRQTGEFQLAYTGDTPFFHHLALLQDLHHARETGQVFTHHFHSLRSLLEKSSIFHGYKDFATCIKREEDDPDSTLYGRLVNFLSHGNYSFYDPVEMLPENREHFEKILTDFLAYYPFNSALLPQAPAQAEA
;
A
#
# COMPACT_ATOMS: atom_id res chain seq x y z
N MET A 1 20.25 11.62 -6.47
CA MET A 1 20.12 11.88 -5.02
C MET A 1 20.07 10.51 -4.36
N SER A 2 21.15 10.11 -3.70
CA SER A 2 21.40 8.73 -3.24
C SER A 2 21.68 8.67 -1.73
N GLU A 3 21.05 9.56 -0.95
CA GLU A 3 21.25 9.58 0.50
C GLU A 3 19.95 9.15 1.18
N ASN A 4 20.06 8.07 1.97
CA ASN A 4 19.04 7.71 2.94
C ASN A 4 18.94 8.82 3.97
N GLN A 5 17.73 9.30 4.22
CA GLN A 5 17.47 10.35 5.20
C GLN A 5 16.78 9.77 6.42
N VAL A 6 17.17 10.23 7.61
CA VAL A 6 16.60 9.80 8.88
C VAL A 6 15.78 10.94 9.47
N PHE A 7 14.57 10.62 9.92
CA PHE A 7 13.61 11.56 10.49
C PHE A 7 13.18 11.09 11.86
N ALA A 8 13.10 12.02 12.82
CA ALA A 8 12.66 11.73 14.18
C ALA A 8 11.14 11.47 14.27
N SER A 9 10.34 11.89 13.30
CA SER A 9 8.86 11.84 13.38
C SER A 9 8.17 11.83 12.02
N LEU A 10 6.91 11.36 11.97
CA LEU A 10 6.07 11.42 10.77
C LEU A 10 5.78 12.84 10.28
N PRO A 11 5.51 13.85 11.16
CA PRO A 11 5.41 15.24 10.74
C PRO A 11 6.64 15.72 9.97
N ALA A 12 7.85 15.33 10.39
CA ALA A 12 9.07 15.70 9.69
C ALA A 12 9.16 15.03 8.31
N VAL A 13 8.77 13.75 8.20
CA VAL A 13 8.65 13.06 6.90
C VAL A 13 7.63 13.77 6.01
N ALA A 14 6.45 14.12 6.54
CA ALA A 14 5.38 14.79 5.80
C ALA A 14 5.81 16.16 5.26
N MET A 15 6.49 16.96 6.09
CA MET A 15 7.05 18.25 5.70
C MET A 15 8.07 18.09 4.56
N HIS A 16 8.96 17.12 4.70
CA HIS A 16 9.94 16.79 3.67
C HIS A 16 9.28 16.35 2.34
N LEU A 17 8.24 15.52 2.38
CA LEU A 17 7.50 15.13 1.17
C LEU A 17 6.86 16.35 0.48
N ARG A 18 6.35 17.32 1.25
CA ARG A 18 5.83 18.58 0.69
C ARG A 18 6.94 19.39 0.03
N GLU A 19 8.08 19.54 0.70
CA GLU A 19 9.25 20.25 0.16
C GLU A 19 9.71 19.64 -1.17
N VAL A 20 9.86 18.32 -1.22
CA VAL A 20 10.22 17.57 -2.43
C VAL A 20 9.24 17.87 -3.57
N LEU A 21 7.93 17.84 -3.29
CA LEU A 21 6.92 18.15 -4.30
C LEU A 21 6.99 19.62 -4.75
N THR A 22 7.27 20.56 -3.85
CA THR A 22 7.43 21.97 -4.22
C THR A 22 8.73 22.25 -4.99
N ASP A 23 9.78 21.45 -4.79
CA ASP A 23 11.08 21.53 -5.48
C ASP A 23 11.05 20.85 -6.87
N ASN A 24 10.07 21.25 -7.68
CA ASN A 24 9.93 20.84 -9.10
C ASN A 24 9.69 19.33 -9.33
N LYS A 25 9.08 18.63 -8.36
CA LYS A 25 8.64 17.23 -8.49
C LYS A 25 7.11 17.14 -8.51
N LYS A 26 6.53 16.44 -9.49
CA LYS A 26 5.06 16.28 -9.56
C LYS A 26 4.57 15.09 -8.72
N PHE A 27 5.37 14.04 -8.62
CA PHE A 27 4.96 12.76 -8.01
C PHE A 27 5.98 12.23 -7.01
N VAL A 28 5.48 11.77 -5.86
CA VAL A 28 6.19 10.90 -4.91
C VAL A 28 5.49 9.55 -4.87
N LEU A 29 6.24 8.47 -5.03
CA LEU A 29 5.75 7.11 -4.90
C LEU A 29 6.46 6.45 -3.72
N LEU A 30 5.72 6.12 -2.66
CA LEU A 30 6.23 5.70 -1.37
C LEU A 30 5.86 4.24 -1.07
N TYR A 31 6.84 3.36 -1.01
CA TYR A 31 6.64 2.02 -0.47
C TYR A 31 6.81 2.06 1.04
N ALA A 32 5.85 1.54 1.79
CA ALA A 32 6.05 1.34 3.23
C ALA A 32 5.25 0.13 3.73
N TYR A 33 5.89 -0.68 4.56
CA TYR A 33 5.27 -1.84 5.17
C TYR A 33 4.05 -1.51 6.04
N ASN A 34 3.27 -2.54 6.34
CA ASN A 34 2.20 -2.43 7.33
C ASN A 34 2.78 -2.12 8.71
N GLY A 35 2.08 -1.29 9.47
CA GLY A 35 2.55 -0.82 10.78
C GLY A 35 3.51 0.38 10.75
N THR A 36 4.08 0.76 9.59
CA THR A 36 4.96 1.95 9.47
C THR A 36 4.21 3.27 9.75
N GLY A 37 2.87 3.28 9.62
CA GLY A 37 2.04 4.44 9.91
C GLY A 37 1.72 5.31 8.70
N LYS A 38 1.58 4.73 7.50
CA LYS A 38 1.23 5.44 6.26
C LYS A 38 -0.05 6.28 6.37
N THR A 39 -1.09 5.74 7.01
CA THR A 39 -2.33 6.48 7.25
C THR A 39 -2.14 7.66 8.18
N ARG A 40 -1.25 7.56 9.18
CA ARG A 40 -0.86 8.72 9.99
C ARG A 40 -0.07 9.72 9.16
N LEU A 41 0.86 9.25 8.32
CA LEU A 41 1.65 10.11 7.43
C LEU A 41 0.76 10.92 6.46
N SER A 42 -0.28 10.31 5.88
CA SER A 42 -1.22 11.02 5.01
C SER A 42 -1.98 12.12 5.74
N MET A 43 -2.36 11.86 7.01
CA MET A 43 -3.01 12.86 7.86
C MET A 43 -2.05 13.99 8.25
N GLU A 44 -0.81 13.69 8.66
CA GLU A 44 0.22 14.71 8.94
C GLU A 44 0.48 15.58 7.70
N PHE A 45 0.58 14.96 6.52
CA PHE A 45 0.76 15.69 5.27
C PHE A 45 -0.41 16.64 4.98
N LYS A 46 -1.65 16.17 5.18
CA LYS A 46 -2.85 16.99 4.99
C LYS A 46 -2.94 18.11 6.05
N ASP A 47 -2.59 17.84 7.30
CA ASP A 47 -2.71 18.81 8.39
C ASP A 47 -1.69 19.94 8.31
N ILE A 48 -0.51 19.72 7.73
CA ILE A 48 0.44 20.82 7.42
C ILE A 48 -0.18 21.88 6.50
N GLY A 49 -1.04 21.46 5.57
CA GLY A 49 -1.74 22.36 4.65
C GLY A 49 -3.04 22.96 5.20
N ARG A 50 -3.42 22.60 6.44
CA ARG A 50 -4.64 23.11 7.08
C ARG A 50 -4.30 24.34 7.93
N GLN A 51 -4.85 25.50 7.56
CA GLN A 51 -4.70 26.75 8.29
C GLN A 51 -6.08 27.36 8.55
N GLY A 52 -6.64 27.13 9.74
CA GLY A 52 -8.04 27.44 10.01
C GLY A 52 -8.97 26.64 9.09
N ASP A 53 -9.82 27.34 8.35
CA ASP A 53 -10.74 26.75 7.35
C ASP A 53 -10.07 26.49 5.99
N ALA A 54 -8.87 27.04 5.76
CA ALA A 54 -8.14 26.81 4.53
C ALA A 54 -7.52 25.40 4.49
N ARG A 55 -7.59 24.76 3.33
CA ARG A 55 -7.07 23.42 3.04
C ARG A 55 -6.47 23.39 1.65
N ASP A 56 -5.52 22.49 1.43
CA ASP A 56 -4.83 22.35 0.14
C ASP A 56 -4.66 20.90 -0.35
N THR A 57 -5.08 19.91 0.45
CA THR A 57 -4.82 18.49 0.21
C THR A 57 -6.12 17.69 0.18
N LEU A 58 -6.38 17.03 -0.95
CA LEU A 58 -7.36 15.97 -1.08
C LEU A 58 -6.69 14.63 -0.77
N TYR A 59 -7.34 13.72 -0.04
CA TYR A 59 -6.72 12.46 0.35
C TYR A 59 -7.66 11.26 0.24
N PHE A 60 -7.07 10.09 0.02
CA PHE A 60 -7.73 8.78 0.11
C PHE A 60 -6.98 7.94 1.12
N ASN A 61 -7.66 7.50 2.17
CA ASN A 61 -7.16 6.61 3.22
C ASN A 61 -8.35 6.03 4.02
N ALA A 62 -8.09 5.31 5.10
CA ALA A 62 -9.14 4.75 5.98
C ALA A 62 -10.17 5.79 6.46
N PHE A 63 -9.79 7.04 6.74
CA PHE A 63 -10.75 8.08 7.13
C PHE A 63 -11.70 8.48 6.00
N THR A 64 -11.30 8.29 4.74
CA THR A 64 -12.16 8.51 3.57
C THR A 64 -13.16 7.37 3.42
N GLU A 65 -12.73 6.13 3.68
CA GLU A 65 -13.61 4.96 3.72
C GLU A 65 -14.66 5.10 4.83
N ASP A 66 -14.27 5.57 6.01
CA ASP A 66 -15.16 5.80 7.16
C ASP A 66 -16.21 6.91 6.92
N LEU A 67 -16.12 7.67 5.81
CA LEU A 67 -17.20 8.59 5.40
C LEU A 67 -18.41 7.83 4.84
N PHE A 68 -18.28 6.52 4.61
CA PHE A 68 -19.33 5.66 4.10
C PHE A 68 -19.67 4.61 5.17
N SER A 69 -20.95 4.41 5.44
CA SER A 69 -21.40 3.44 6.45
C SER A 69 -22.70 2.77 6.06
N TRP A 70 -22.83 1.47 6.30
CA TRP A 70 -24.05 0.75 5.94
C TRP A 70 -25.20 1.02 6.91
N ASP A 71 -26.36 1.35 6.35
CA ASP A 71 -27.66 1.06 6.94
C ASP A 71 -28.14 -0.30 6.43
N ASN A 72 -28.13 -1.30 7.30
CA ASN A 72 -28.56 -2.65 6.91
C ASN A 72 -30.05 -2.89 7.14
N ASP A 73 -30.79 -1.91 7.69
CA ASP A 73 -32.21 -2.06 8.01
C ASP A 73 -32.50 -3.37 8.76
N LEU A 74 -31.86 -3.55 9.93
CA LEU A 74 -31.88 -4.83 10.65
C LEU A 74 -33.29 -5.30 11.07
N ASP A 75 -34.21 -4.35 11.25
CA ASP A 75 -35.59 -4.64 11.65
C ASP A 75 -36.47 -5.03 10.45
N GLY A 76 -36.25 -4.42 9.27
CA GLY A 76 -37.04 -4.62 8.07
C GLY A 76 -36.44 -5.57 7.02
N ASP A 77 -35.14 -5.85 7.11
CA ASP A 77 -34.29 -6.65 6.20
C ASP A 77 -34.55 -6.40 4.68
N THR A 78 -35.00 -5.21 4.32
CA THR A 78 -35.46 -4.91 2.95
C THR A 78 -34.82 -3.66 2.35
N ASN A 79 -34.44 -2.68 3.16
CA ASN A 79 -33.92 -1.41 2.65
C ASN A 79 -32.43 -1.18 2.99
N ARG A 80 -31.55 -1.96 2.37
CA ARG A 80 -30.11 -1.86 2.55
C ARG A 80 -29.54 -0.70 1.73
N LYS A 81 -28.85 0.23 2.38
CA LYS A 81 -28.30 1.44 1.76
C LYS A 81 -26.97 1.85 2.39
N LEU A 82 -26.09 2.44 1.59
CA LEU A 82 -24.82 2.98 2.06
C LEU A 82 -24.99 4.48 2.34
N LYS A 83 -24.83 4.89 3.60
CA LYS A 83 -24.87 6.29 4.03
C LYS A 83 -23.58 7.00 3.69
N ILE A 84 -23.70 8.20 3.14
CA ILE A 84 -22.61 9.15 2.95
C ILE A 84 -22.66 10.17 4.08
N ASN A 85 -21.52 10.41 4.73
CA ASN A 85 -21.41 11.44 5.75
C ASN A 85 -21.28 12.83 5.11
N SER A 86 -22.42 13.41 4.72
CA SER A 86 -22.52 14.72 4.06
C SER A 86 -22.07 15.91 4.90
N ALA A 87 -21.89 15.73 6.22
CA ALA A 87 -21.29 16.76 7.07
C ALA A 87 -19.78 16.94 6.80
N SER A 88 -19.15 16.00 6.08
CA SER A 88 -17.77 16.14 5.66
C SER A 88 -17.66 17.12 4.50
N HIS A 89 -16.77 18.11 4.66
CA HIS A 89 -16.36 19.04 3.62
C HIS A 89 -15.80 18.38 2.35
N PHE A 90 -15.57 17.06 2.36
CA PHE A 90 -15.23 16.27 1.19
C PHE A 90 -16.34 16.27 0.13
N PHE A 91 -17.60 16.37 0.54
CA PHE A 91 -18.77 16.32 -0.34
C PHE A 91 -19.36 17.70 -0.70
N ASP A 92 -18.68 18.79 -0.34
CA ASP A 92 -19.13 20.16 -0.63
C ASP A 92 -19.36 20.37 -2.13
N GLY A 93 -20.56 20.81 -2.51
CA GLY A 93 -20.93 21.11 -3.89
C GLY A 93 -21.23 19.91 -4.79
N LEU A 94 -21.12 18.67 -4.28
CA LEU A 94 -21.33 17.46 -5.09
C LEU A 94 -22.78 17.23 -5.55
N ALA A 95 -23.76 17.78 -4.84
CA ALA A 95 -25.18 17.66 -5.20
C ALA A 95 -25.48 18.23 -6.61
N GLU A 96 -24.68 19.20 -7.08
CA GLU A 96 -24.87 19.87 -8.36
C GLU A 96 -23.99 19.28 -9.49
N LEU A 97 -23.15 18.28 -9.19
CA LEU A 97 -22.06 17.83 -10.08
C LEU A 97 -22.32 16.48 -10.76
N GLU A 98 -23.56 15.97 -10.70
CA GLU A 98 -24.00 14.70 -11.32
C GLU A 98 -23.02 13.54 -11.07
N MET A 99 -22.68 13.30 -9.81
CA MET A 99 -21.65 12.33 -9.43
C MET A 99 -21.90 10.91 -9.96
N ASP A 100 -23.17 10.49 -10.07
CA ASP A 100 -23.56 9.22 -10.68
C ASP A 100 -23.00 9.04 -12.10
N ASN A 101 -23.05 10.08 -12.93
CA ASN A 101 -22.59 10.04 -14.32
C ASN A 101 -21.07 9.92 -14.42
N ARG A 102 -20.34 10.47 -13.45
CA ARG A 102 -18.86 10.40 -13.39
C ARG A 102 -18.36 9.09 -12.81
N ILE A 103 -19.01 8.58 -11.76
CA ILE A 103 -18.57 7.37 -11.05
C ILE A 103 -18.88 6.11 -11.87
N ARG A 104 -20.04 6.04 -12.51
CA ARG A 104 -20.53 4.85 -13.25
C ARG A 104 -19.55 4.31 -14.31
N PRO A 105 -18.96 5.13 -15.21
CA PRO A 105 -17.98 4.63 -16.19
C PRO A 105 -16.66 4.16 -15.56
N LEU A 106 -16.35 4.58 -14.33
CA LEU A 106 -15.21 4.05 -13.56
C LEU A 106 -15.55 2.71 -12.93
N LEU A 107 -16.72 2.61 -12.30
CA LEU A 107 -17.18 1.48 -11.52
C LEU A 107 -17.47 0.23 -12.37
N ARG A 108 -18.14 0.40 -13.53
CA ARG A 108 -18.55 -0.71 -14.43
C ARG A 108 -17.43 -1.61 -14.95
N ARG A 109 -16.17 -1.22 -14.72
CA ARG A 109 -14.98 -2.02 -15.11
C ARG A 109 -14.64 -3.10 -14.07
N TYR A 110 -15.20 -2.99 -12.86
CA TYR A 110 -14.87 -3.83 -11.72
C TYR A 110 -16.04 -4.68 -11.24
N VAL A 111 -17.27 -4.25 -11.54
CA VAL A 111 -18.49 -4.82 -10.96
C VAL A 111 -19.59 -4.99 -12.01
N ASP A 112 -20.58 -5.81 -11.67
CA ASP A 112 -21.71 -6.20 -12.50
C ASP A 112 -23.07 -5.73 -11.93
N PHE A 113 -23.04 -4.67 -11.13
CA PHE A 113 -24.20 -3.97 -10.59
C PHE A 113 -24.16 -2.48 -10.95
N ASP A 114 -25.27 -1.79 -10.71
CA ASP A 114 -25.35 -0.35 -10.85
C ASP A 114 -25.85 0.31 -9.56
N PHE A 115 -25.84 1.65 -9.53
CA PHE A 115 -26.19 2.42 -8.33
C PHE A 115 -26.97 3.69 -8.63
N ARG A 116 -27.55 4.27 -7.58
CA ARG A 116 -28.16 5.61 -7.56
C ARG A 116 -27.75 6.33 -6.27
N ILE A 117 -27.33 7.58 -6.39
CA ILE A 117 -27.07 8.48 -5.27
C ILE A 117 -28.31 9.35 -5.04
N ASP A 118 -28.83 9.28 -3.82
CA ASP A 118 -29.87 10.16 -3.31
C ASP A 118 -29.17 11.35 -2.65
N THR A 119 -29.16 12.51 -3.31
CA THR A 119 -28.45 13.71 -2.84
C THR A 119 -29.22 14.51 -1.80
N ASP A 120 -30.51 14.25 -1.63
CA ASP A 120 -31.34 14.86 -0.59
C ASP A 120 -31.03 14.21 0.77
N ASP A 121 -31.01 12.88 0.78
CA ASP A 121 -30.80 12.10 2.00
C ASP A 121 -29.36 11.56 2.18
N TRP A 122 -28.51 11.71 1.15
CA TRP A 122 -27.13 11.23 1.12
C TRP A 122 -26.98 9.71 1.33
N PHE A 123 -27.78 8.95 0.57
CA PHE A 123 -27.70 7.49 0.53
C PHE A 123 -27.34 6.98 -0.86
N VAL A 124 -26.57 5.91 -0.92
CA VAL A 124 -26.32 5.14 -2.15
C VAL A 124 -27.11 3.85 -2.09
N ARG A 125 -27.88 3.59 -3.14
CA ARG A 125 -28.60 2.33 -3.36
C ARG A 125 -27.94 1.60 -4.53
N PHE A 126 -27.69 0.31 -4.36
CA PHE A 126 -27.14 -0.56 -5.39
C PHE A 126 -28.23 -1.50 -5.89
N PHE A 127 -28.23 -1.82 -7.18
CA PHE A 127 -29.20 -2.70 -7.81
C PHE A 127 -28.58 -3.43 -9.01
N ARG A 128 -29.25 -4.47 -9.50
CA ARG A 128 -28.84 -5.15 -10.73
C ARG A 128 -29.57 -4.55 -11.93
N ASP A 129 -28.95 -4.59 -13.11
CA ASP A 129 -29.55 -4.01 -14.32
C ASP A 129 -30.89 -4.67 -14.72
N ASP A 130 -31.10 -5.93 -14.34
CA ASP A 130 -32.32 -6.70 -14.58
C ASP A 130 -33.44 -6.42 -13.57
N ASP A 131 -33.11 -5.91 -12.38
CA ASP A 131 -34.08 -5.48 -11.38
C ASP A 131 -33.67 -4.15 -10.69
N PRO A 132 -33.93 -3.00 -11.34
CA PRO A 132 -33.52 -1.69 -10.82
C PRO A 132 -34.30 -1.19 -9.59
N ASP A 133 -35.37 -1.88 -9.21
CA ASP A 133 -36.22 -1.51 -8.08
C ASP A 133 -35.86 -2.31 -6.81
N GLN A 134 -35.06 -3.37 -6.95
CA GLN A 134 -34.57 -4.17 -5.83
C GLN A 134 -33.17 -3.73 -5.38
N ASN A 135 -33.09 -3.18 -4.16
CA ASN A 135 -31.81 -2.83 -3.55
C ASN A 135 -31.02 -4.06 -3.11
N ILE A 136 -29.71 -4.08 -3.39
CA ILE A 136 -28.80 -5.17 -3.01
C ILE A 136 -27.73 -4.69 -2.02
N LYS A 137 -27.23 -5.63 -1.20
CA LYS A 137 -25.99 -5.44 -0.43
C LYS A 137 -24.81 -5.93 -1.27
N VAL A 138 -23.88 -5.02 -1.56
CA VAL A 138 -22.61 -5.38 -2.21
C VAL A 138 -21.60 -5.90 -1.18
N SER A 139 -20.62 -6.67 -1.62
CA SER A 139 -19.52 -7.15 -0.79
C SER A 139 -18.64 -6.00 -0.29
N ARG A 140 -17.82 -6.25 0.75
CA ARG A 140 -16.86 -5.25 1.25
C ARG A 140 -15.83 -4.84 0.19
N GLY A 141 -15.42 -5.78 -0.68
CA GLY A 141 -14.51 -5.47 -1.78
C GLY A 141 -15.15 -4.53 -2.80
N GLU A 142 -16.39 -4.79 -3.19
CA GLU A 142 -17.16 -3.95 -4.12
C GLU A 142 -17.50 -2.58 -3.53
N GLU A 143 -17.81 -2.52 -2.24
CA GLU A 143 -17.95 -1.26 -1.50
C GLU A 143 -16.66 -0.43 -1.55
N ASN A 144 -15.50 -1.05 -1.30
CA ASN A 144 -14.22 -0.34 -1.35
C ASN A 144 -13.87 0.12 -2.78
N ILE A 145 -14.18 -0.68 -3.80
CA ILE A 145 -14.09 -0.24 -5.21
C ILE A 145 -15.00 0.95 -5.48
N PHE A 146 -16.23 0.94 -4.98
CA PHE A 146 -17.16 2.05 -5.16
C PHE A 146 -16.62 3.34 -4.53
N ILE A 147 -16.16 3.28 -3.28
CA ILE A 147 -15.57 4.42 -2.57
C ILE A 147 -14.33 4.94 -3.30
N TRP A 148 -13.49 4.03 -3.83
CA TRP A 148 -12.35 4.39 -4.66
C TRP A 148 -12.77 5.10 -5.96
N CYS A 149 -13.77 4.59 -6.67
CA CYS A 149 -14.30 5.22 -7.88
C CYS A 149 -14.94 6.59 -7.59
N PHE A 150 -15.60 6.71 -6.44
CA PHE A 150 -16.14 7.97 -5.93
C PHE A 150 -15.02 9.00 -5.73
N PHE A 151 -13.93 8.59 -5.06
CA PHE A 151 -12.76 9.43 -4.87
C PHE A 151 -12.13 9.85 -6.20
N LEU A 152 -11.96 8.93 -7.15
CA LEU A 152 -11.41 9.24 -8.47
C LEU A 152 -12.27 10.26 -9.25
N ALA A 153 -13.60 10.20 -9.12
CA ALA A 153 -14.48 11.21 -9.72
C ALA A 153 -14.25 12.61 -9.11
N ILE A 154 -13.97 12.71 -7.80
CA ILE A 154 -13.59 13.98 -7.18
C ILE A 154 -12.22 14.45 -7.66
N VAL A 155 -11.25 13.54 -7.81
CA VAL A 155 -9.94 13.87 -8.38
C VAL A 155 -10.09 14.43 -9.78
N GLU A 156 -10.97 13.85 -10.61
CA GLU A 156 -11.29 14.35 -11.94
C GLU A 156 -11.86 15.78 -11.89
N LEU A 157 -12.83 16.04 -10.99
CA LEU A 157 -13.39 17.38 -10.78
C LEU A 157 -12.32 18.41 -10.38
N ALA A 158 -11.40 18.04 -9.49
CA ALA A 158 -10.29 18.89 -9.10
C ALA A 158 -9.33 19.17 -10.26
N MET A 159 -9.05 18.17 -11.10
CA MET A 159 -8.21 18.33 -12.29
C MET A 159 -8.90 19.16 -13.38
N ASP A 160 -10.22 19.06 -13.51
CA ASP A 160 -11.05 19.85 -14.43
C ASP A 160 -11.21 21.31 -13.97
N GLY A 161 -10.77 21.66 -12.76
CA GLY A 161 -10.82 23.01 -12.22
C GLY A 161 -12.19 23.42 -11.69
N ALA A 162 -13.04 22.46 -11.30
CA ALA A 162 -14.34 22.73 -10.71
C ALA A 162 -14.23 23.66 -9.49
N ASP A 163 -15.11 24.68 -9.40
CA ASP A 163 -15.01 25.75 -8.39
C ASP A 163 -14.95 25.21 -6.95
N ALA A 164 -15.74 24.17 -6.64
CA ALA A 164 -15.76 23.51 -5.33
C ALA A 164 -14.41 22.87 -4.93
N TYR A 165 -13.52 22.61 -5.89
CA TYR A 165 -12.26 21.88 -5.71
C TYR A 165 -11.00 22.67 -6.14
N GLN A 166 -11.12 23.97 -6.45
CA GLN A 166 -9.96 24.81 -6.80
C GLN A 166 -8.91 24.94 -5.69
N TRP A 167 -9.29 24.66 -4.45
CA TRP A 167 -8.37 24.66 -3.31
C TRP A 167 -7.36 23.49 -3.35
N VAL A 168 -7.62 22.44 -4.13
CA VAL A 168 -6.78 21.23 -4.18
C VAL A 168 -5.46 21.51 -4.90
N LYS A 169 -4.36 21.54 -4.13
CA LYS A 169 -2.99 21.65 -4.65
C LYS A 169 -2.26 20.32 -4.61
N PHE A 170 -2.61 19.48 -3.64
CA PHE A 170 -2.02 18.17 -3.41
C PHE A 170 -3.08 17.08 -3.37
N ILE A 171 -2.71 15.90 -3.86
CA ILE A 171 -3.44 14.65 -3.63
C ILE A 171 -2.55 13.70 -2.84
N TYR A 172 -3.08 13.08 -1.79
CA TYR A 172 -2.40 12.01 -1.06
C TYR A 172 -3.24 10.73 -1.11
N ILE A 173 -2.73 9.67 -1.75
CA ILE A 173 -3.40 8.37 -1.83
C ILE A 173 -2.63 7.38 -0.97
N ASP A 174 -3.26 6.84 0.08
CA ASP A 174 -2.72 5.81 0.94
C ASP A 174 -3.45 4.48 0.72
N ASP A 175 -2.72 3.46 0.29
CA ASP A 175 -3.18 2.08 0.16
C ASP A 175 -4.57 1.92 -0.51
N PRO A 176 -4.74 2.32 -1.78
CA PRO A 176 -6.05 2.29 -2.43
C PRO A 176 -6.61 0.87 -2.69
N ILE A 177 -5.86 -0.17 -2.31
CA ILE A 177 -6.15 -1.56 -2.60
C ILE A 177 -5.99 -2.51 -1.40
N SER A 178 -5.87 -2.01 -0.17
CA SER A 178 -5.59 -2.84 1.02
C SER A 178 -6.62 -3.96 1.29
N SER A 179 -7.76 -3.94 0.62
CA SER A 179 -8.89 -4.86 0.76
C SER A 179 -9.32 -5.54 -0.56
N LEU A 180 -8.58 -5.36 -1.66
CA LEU A 180 -8.94 -5.84 -2.98
C LEU A 180 -8.13 -7.09 -3.38
N ASP A 181 -8.65 -7.87 -4.32
CA ASP A 181 -7.90 -8.99 -4.92
C ASP A 181 -6.69 -8.51 -5.74
N GLU A 182 -5.72 -9.40 -5.96
CA GLU A 182 -4.50 -9.08 -6.73
C GLU A 182 -4.81 -8.64 -8.18
N HIS A 183 -5.95 -9.06 -8.74
CA HIS A 183 -6.36 -8.71 -10.09
C HIS A 183 -6.73 -7.22 -10.21
N ASN A 184 -7.42 -6.68 -9.21
CA ASN A 184 -7.81 -5.28 -9.16
C ASN A 184 -6.62 -4.34 -8.99
N ALA A 185 -5.51 -4.79 -8.37
CA ALA A 185 -4.32 -3.96 -8.19
C ALA A 185 -3.77 -3.39 -9.51
N ILE A 186 -3.75 -4.19 -10.58
CA ILE A 186 -3.25 -3.77 -11.89
C ILE A 186 -4.22 -2.77 -12.52
N THR A 187 -5.51 -3.08 -12.51
CA THR A 187 -6.57 -2.25 -13.11
C THR A 187 -6.68 -0.89 -12.41
N VAL A 188 -6.67 -0.89 -11.06
CA VAL A 188 -6.66 0.33 -10.24
C VAL A 188 -5.43 1.18 -10.53
N GLY A 189 -4.24 0.56 -10.59
CA GLY A 189 -3.00 1.26 -10.92
C GLY A 189 -3.00 1.88 -12.31
N ASN A 190 -3.45 1.14 -13.32
CA ASN A 190 -3.56 1.66 -14.70
C ASN A 190 -4.55 2.84 -14.78
N HIS A 191 -5.72 2.72 -14.15
CA HIS A 191 -6.70 3.81 -14.14
C HIS A 191 -6.17 5.05 -13.44
N LEU A 192 -5.55 4.90 -12.27
CA LEU A 192 -4.94 6.02 -11.57
C LEU A 192 -3.88 6.70 -12.45
N ALA A 193 -3.03 5.93 -13.11
CA ALA A 193 -2.03 6.48 -14.03
C ALA A 193 -2.63 7.34 -15.15
N ARG A 194 -3.77 6.95 -15.73
CA ARG A 194 -4.46 7.74 -16.75
C ARG A 194 -4.90 9.13 -16.25
N PHE A 195 -5.33 9.23 -14.99
CA PHE A 195 -5.62 10.53 -14.39
C PHE A 195 -4.35 11.35 -14.18
N LEU A 196 -3.26 10.72 -13.72
CA LEU A 196 -1.99 11.42 -13.47
C LEU A 196 -1.25 11.83 -14.76
N GLU A 197 -1.51 11.16 -15.88
CA GLU A 197 -0.93 11.47 -17.20
C GLU A 197 -1.41 12.81 -17.76
N ARG A 198 -2.58 13.26 -17.31
CA ARG A 198 -3.15 14.56 -17.67
C ARG A 198 -2.17 15.71 -17.36
N LYS A 199 -1.99 16.60 -18.33
CA LYS A 199 -1.04 17.73 -18.27
C LYS A 199 -1.70 19.09 -18.11
N ASP A 200 -3.03 19.12 -18.16
CA ASP A 200 -3.89 20.29 -18.00
C ASP A 200 -4.12 20.69 -16.52
N HIS A 201 -3.52 19.97 -15.57
CA HIS A 201 -3.59 20.28 -14.14
C HIS A 201 -2.20 20.38 -13.51
N ALA A 202 -2.08 21.20 -12.46
CA ALA A 202 -0.84 21.41 -11.70
C ALA A 202 -0.77 20.63 -10.36
N ILE A 203 -1.78 19.81 -10.08
CA ILE A 203 -1.89 19.05 -8.82
C ILE A 203 -0.71 18.09 -8.68
N ARG A 204 -0.10 18.10 -7.49
CA ARG A 204 1.03 17.24 -7.11
C ARG A 204 0.54 16.08 -6.26
N THR A 205 1.12 14.89 -6.43
CA THR A 205 0.55 13.68 -5.83
C THR A 205 1.58 12.86 -5.05
N VAL A 206 1.21 12.42 -3.85
CA VAL A 206 1.88 11.36 -3.10
C VAL A 206 1.03 10.10 -3.19
N ILE A 207 1.64 8.97 -3.52
CA ILE A 207 1.00 7.65 -3.47
C ILE A 207 1.82 6.80 -2.52
N SER A 208 1.21 6.34 -1.43
CA SER A 208 1.82 5.36 -0.53
C SER A 208 1.15 4.00 -0.66
N SER A 209 1.95 2.94 -0.68
CA SER A 209 1.41 1.59 -0.64
C SER A 209 2.32 0.57 0.05
N HIS A 210 1.72 -0.43 0.69
CA HIS A 210 2.42 -1.67 1.07
C HIS A 210 2.30 -2.78 0.01
N HIS A 211 1.37 -2.65 -0.92
CA HIS A 211 1.07 -3.69 -1.88
C HIS A 211 2.06 -3.67 -3.04
N SER A 212 2.96 -4.66 -3.06
CA SER A 212 4.08 -4.73 -4.02
C SER A 212 3.66 -4.66 -5.49
N LEU A 213 2.67 -5.44 -5.93
CA LEU A 213 2.22 -5.42 -7.34
C LEU A 213 1.73 -4.03 -7.78
N PHE A 214 0.87 -3.39 -6.99
CA PHE A 214 0.39 -2.03 -7.25
C PHE A 214 1.52 -1.01 -7.26
N TYR A 215 2.42 -1.07 -6.28
CA TYR A 215 3.61 -0.21 -6.28
C TYR A 215 4.41 -0.36 -7.57
N ASN A 216 4.59 -1.60 -8.06
CA ASN A 216 5.32 -1.88 -9.30
C ASN A 216 4.60 -1.36 -10.54
N VAL A 217 3.28 -1.50 -10.60
CA VAL A 217 2.45 -0.93 -11.67
C VAL A 217 2.61 0.59 -11.66
N MET A 218 2.40 1.24 -10.51
CA MET A 218 2.52 2.69 -10.39
C MET A 218 3.92 3.19 -10.69
N TRP A 219 4.97 2.48 -10.28
CA TRP A 219 6.35 2.85 -10.60
C TRP A 219 6.57 2.88 -12.12
N ASN A 220 6.11 1.86 -12.83
CA ASN A 220 6.27 1.78 -14.28
C ASN A 220 5.45 2.85 -15.01
N GLU A 221 4.20 3.07 -14.58
CA GLU A 221 3.34 4.06 -15.23
C GLU A 221 3.79 5.50 -14.92
N ILE A 222 4.10 5.83 -13.67
CA ILE A 222 4.57 7.18 -13.31
C ILE A 222 5.91 7.47 -14.00
N LYS A 223 6.83 6.49 -14.11
CA LYS A 223 8.09 6.67 -14.85
C LYS A 223 7.88 7.05 -16.31
N ARG A 224 6.81 6.55 -16.94
CA ARG A 224 6.43 6.94 -18.31
C ARG A 224 5.86 8.36 -18.36
N ILE A 225 5.07 8.73 -17.36
CA ILE A 225 4.41 10.05 -17.26
C ILE A 225 5.42 11.16 -16.94
N ASP A 226 6.24 10.98 -15.90
CA ASP A 226 7.24 11.93 -15.43
C ASP A 226 8.49 11.20 -14.92
N ARG A 227 9.58 11.26 -15.70
CA ARG A 227 10.88 10.66 -15.34
C ARG A 227 11.52 11.27 -14.10
N LYS A 228 11.06 12.45 -13.64
CA LYS A 228 11.60 13.13 -12.47
C LYS A 228 10.92 12.72 -11.15
N PHE A 229 9.90 11.85 -11.20
CA PHE A 229 9.21 11.37 -10.00
C PHE A 229 10.16 10.80 -8.95
N VAL A 230 9.69 10.77 -7.71
CA VAL A 230 10.51 10.44 -6.55
C VAL A 230 10.03 9.13 -5.92
N PRO A 231 10.63 7.99 -6.31
CA PRO A 231 10.42 6.71 -5.66
C PRO A 231 11.17 6.65 -4.31
N CYS A 232 10.43 6.29 -3.26
CA CYS A 232 10.90 6.25 -1.89
C CYS A 232 10.52 4.93 -1.20
N LEU A 233 11.37 4.46 -0.31
CA LEU A 233 11.08 3.42 0.68
C LEU A 233 11.08 4.05 2.07
N LEU A 234 9.99 3.88 2.81
CA LEU A 234 9.86 4.30 4.19
C LEU A 234 9.89 3.08 5.11
N SER A 235 10.87 3.05 6.02
CA SER A 235 10.95 2.09 7.11
C SER A 235 10.93 2.81 8.45
N LYS A 236 10.52 2.09 9.49
CA LYS A 236 10.55 2.56 10.88
C LYS A 236 11.44 1.65 11.71
N SER A 237 12.45 2.23 12.35
CA SER A 237 13.30 1.52 13.31
C SER A 237 12.47 1.13 14.54
N ARG A 238 12.46 -0.16 14.89
CA ARG A 238 11.78 -0.64 16.11
C ARG A 238 12.55 -0.24 17.37
N GLN A 239 13.87 -0.08 17.29
CA GLN A 239 14.73 0.22 18.43
C GLN A 239 14.70 1.70 18.79
N THR A 240 14.85 2.57 17.79
CA THR A 240 14.91 4.04 18.00
C THR A 240 13.57 4.73 17.77
N GLY A 241 12.64 4.09 17.07
CA GLY A 241 11.36 4.70 16.67
C GLY A 241 11.46 5.67 15.49
N GLU A 242 12.68 5.92 14.99
CA GLU A 242 12.97 6.83 13.88
C GLU A 242 12.51 6.27 12.54
N PHE A 243 12.30 7.17 11.59
CA PHE A 243 11.87 6.87 10.24
C PHE A 243 13.04 7.03 9.28
N GLN A 244 13.25 6.04 8.40
CA GLN A 244 14.27 6.12 7.36
C GLN A 244 13.58 6.19 6.00
N LEU A 245 13.94 7.20 5.21
CA LEU A 245 13.47 7.40 3.85
C LEU A 245 14.64 7.15 2.87
N ALA A 246 14.54 6.08 2.11
CA ALA A 246 15.52 5.71 1.10
C ALA A 246 15.00 6.01 -0.31
N TYR A 247 15.81 6.63 -1.17
CA TYR A 247 15.46 6.94 -2.55
C TYR A 247 15.95 5.87 -3.50
N THR A 248 15.12 5.47 -4.47
CA THR A 248 15.45 4.29 -5.29
C THR A 248 15.29 4.50 -6.80
N GLY A 249 16.40 4.59 -7.54
CA GLY A 249 16.38 4.85 -8.98
C GLY A 249 15.95 3.68 -9.87
N ASP A 250 16.01 2.45 -9.35
CA ASP A 250 15.78 1.22 -10.12
C ASP A 250 14.38 0.64 -9.94
N THR A 251 13.94 -0.14 -10.94
CA THR A 251 12.65 -0.85 -10.98
C THR A 251 12.46 -1.66 -9.69
N PRO A 252 11.23 -1.84 -9.18
CA PRO A 252 11.03 -2.39 -7.84
C PRO A 252 11.40 -3.87 -7.71
N PHE A 253 12.69 -4.10 -7.46
CA PHE A 253 13.24 -5.27 -6.78
C PHE A 253 12.97 -5.20 -5.26
N PHE A 254 12.26 -4.17 -4.79
CA PHE A 254 12.20 -3.75 -3.38
C PHE A 254 11.49 -4.73 -2.46
N HIS A 255 10.50 -5.49 -2.92
CA HIS A 255 9.84 -6.44 -2.01
C HIS A 255 10.79 -7.57 -1.59
N HIS A 256 11.51 -8.17 -2.54
CA HIS A 256 12.51 -9.20 -2.21
C HIS A 256 13.68 -8.60 -1.46
N LEU A 257 14.17 -7.46 -1.92
CA LEU A 257 15.34 -6.84 -1.31
C LEU A 257 15.05 -6.37 0.12
N ALA A 258 13.90 -5.75 0.38
CA ALA A 258 13.60 -5.25 1.71
C ALA A 258 13.22 -6.40 2.67
N LEU A 259 12.57 -7.48 2.20
CA LEU A 259 12.46 -8.71 2.98
C LEU A 259 13.85 -9.29 3.27
N LEU A 260 14.73 -9.32 2.27
CA LEU A 260 16.09 -9.82 2.42
C LEU A 260 16.91 -8.95 3.39
N GLN A 261 16.78 -7.62 3.33
CA GLN A 261 17.42 -6.68 4.25
C GLN A 261 16.94 -6.87 5.69
N ASP A 262 15.64 -7.07 5.89
CA ASP A 262 15.05 -7.31 7.22
C ASP A 262 15.50 -8.66 7.79
N LEU A 263 15.45 -9.73 6.99
CA LEU A 263 15.96 -11.06 7.35
C LEU A 263 17.46 -11.05 7.66
N HIS A 264 18.26 -10.34 6.85
CA HIS A 264 19.70 -10.19 7.05
C HIS A 264 20.00 -9.38 8.32
N HIS A 265 19.30 -8.28 8.55
CA HIS A 265 19.46 -7.47 9.76
C HIS A 265 19.09 -8.27 11.02
N ALA A 266 18.00 -9.05 10.98
CA ALA A 266 17.60 -9.95 12.06
C ALA A 266 18.68 -10.99 12.38
N ARG A 267 19.35 -11.54 11.35
CA ARG A 267 20.49 -12.45 11.52
C ARG A 267 21.67 -11.76 12.19
N GLU A 268 22.11 -10.61 11.67
CA GLU A 268 23.32 -9.92 12.15
C GLU A 268 23.16 -9.37 13.58
N THR A 269 21.94 -8.96 13.96
CA THR A 269 21.64 -8.48 15.31
C THR A 269 21.25 -9.60 16.28
N GLY A 270 21.02 -10.81 15.75
CA GLY A 270 20.50 -11.95 16.50
C GLY A 270 19.05 -11.83 16.98
N GLN A 271 18.33 -10.78 16.58
CA GLN A 271 16.94 -10.53 16.95
C GLN A 271 16.01 -11.30 16.00
N VAL A 272 15.94 -12.63 16.16
CA VAL A 272 15.18 -13.50 15.27
C VAL A 272 13.84 -13.91 15.91
N PHE A 273 12.73 -13.58 15.23
CA PHE A 273 11.35 -13.80 15.72
C PHE A 273 10.55 -14.69 14.77
N THR A 274 9.53 -15.40 15.26
CA THR A 274 8.71 -16.36 14.48
C THR A 274 8.21 -15.84 13.13
N HIS A 275 7.80 -14.56 13.02
CA HIS A 275 7.37 -13.94 11.75
C HIS A 275 8.46 -13.89 10.66
N HIS A 276 9.74 -14.00 11.02
CA HIS A 276 10.84 -14.08 10.06
C HIS A 276 10.79 -15.38 9.24
N PHE A 277 10.24 -16.50 9.76
CA PHE A 277 10.04 -17.71 8.95
C PHE A 277 8.99 -17.49 7.84
N HIS A 278 7.97 -16.70 8.10
CA HIS A 278 6.98 -16.30 7.10
C HIS A 278 7.61 -15.47 5.99
N SER A 279 8.46 -14.51 6.39
CA SER A 279 9.20 -13.63 5.49
C SER A 279 10.23 -14.41 4.65
N LEU A 280 10.96 -15.33 5.27
CA LEU A 280 11.92 -16.23 4.61
C LEU A 280 11.22 -17.14 3.60
N ARG A 281 10.08 -17.74 3.98
CA ARG A 281 9.28 -18.55 3.06
C ARG A 281 8.82 -17.77 1.83
N SER A 282 8.25 -16.58 2.05
CA SER A 282 7.79 -15.72 0.94
C SER A 282 8.93 -15.39 -0.03
N LEU A 283 10.14 -15.19 0.50
CA LEU A 283 11.34 -14.98 -0.31
C LEU A 283 11.70 -16.24 -1.11
N LEU A 284 11.71 -17.43 -0.50
CA LEU A 284 12.01 -18.70 -1.15
C LEU A 284 10.98 -19.06 -2.24
N GLU A 285 9.69 -18.90 -1.97
CA GLU A 285 8.60 -19.18 -2.92
C GLU A 285 8.70 -18.30 -4.16
N LYS A 286 8.94 -17.00 -3.98
CA LYS A 286 9.04 -16.12 -5.13
C LYS A 286 10.35 -16.32 -5.90
N SER A 287 11.42 -16.71 -5.21
CA SER A 287 12.69 -17.08 -5.84
C SER A 287 12.56 -18.38 -6.64
N SER A 288 11.84 -19.38 -6.13
CA SER A 288 11.59 -20.63 -6.84
C SER A 288 10.78 -20.41 -8.11
N ILE A 289 9.74 -19.56 -8.04
CA ILE A 289 8.97 -19.12 -9.21
C ILE A 289 9.88 -18.40 -10.23
N PHE A 290 10.73 -17.48 -9.78
CA PHE A 290 11.66 -16.75 -10.66
C PHE A 290 12.63 -17.67 -11.39
N HIS A 291 13.15 -18.69 -10.71
CA HIS A 291 14.05 -19.69 -11.29
C HIS A 291 13.33 -20.83 -12.03
N GLY A 292 11.99 -20.84 -12.07
CA GLY A 292 11.19 -21.85 -12.77
C GLY A 292 11.06 -23.19 -12.05
N TYR A 293 11.29 -23.23 -10.74
CA TYR A 293 11.09 -24.41 -9.91
C TYR A 293 9.62 -24.56 -9.49
N LYS A 294 9.19 -25.80 -9.26
CA LYS A 294 7.82 -26.12 -8.83
C LYS A 294 7.61 -26.03 -7.31
N ASP A 295 8.71 -26.01 -6.54
CA ASP A 295 8.69 -26.05 -5.08
C ASP A 295 9.76 -25.12 -4.51
N PHE A 296 9.40 -24.33 -3.49
CA PHE A 296 10.31 -23.44 -2.76
C PHE A 296 11.41 -24.20 -2.02
N ALA A 297 11.17 -25.45 -1.61
CA ALA A 297 12.16 -26.28 -0.94
C ALA A 297 13.40 -26.50 -1.81
N THR A 298 13.29 -26.38 -3.14
CA THR A 298 14.40 -26.43 -4.09
C THR A 298 15.40 -25.29 -3.90
N CYS A 299 14.99 -24.17 -3.30
CA CYS A 299 15.86 -23.05 -2.98
C CYS A 299 16.64 -23.27 -1.66
N ILE A 300 16.39 -24.36 -0.94
CA ILE A 300 17.14 -24.75 0.27
C ILE A 300 18.23 -25.73 -0.13
N LYS A 301 19.44 -25.54 0.42
CA LYS A 301 20.58 -26.42 0.15
C LYS A 301 20.30 -27.84 0.65
N ARG A 302 20.67 -28.83 -0.17
CA ARG A 302 20.61 -30.25 0.20
C ARG A 302 21.82 -30.62 1.05
N GLU A 303 21.58 -31.28 2.17
CA GLU A 303 22.65 -31.83 3.00
C GLU A 303 22.82 -33.33 2.72
N GLU A 304 24.01 -33.86 3.01
CA GLU A 304 24.31 -35.30 2.83
C GLU A 304 23.46 -36.20 3.75
N ASP A 305 22.92 -35.66 4.85
CA ASP A 305 22.08 -36.33 5.84
C ASP A 305 20.56 -36.13 5.65
N ASP A 306 20.13 -35.28 4.70
CA ASP A 306 18.74 -35.07 4.30
C ASP A 306 18.59 -35.17 2.76
N PRO A 307 18.69 -36.39 2.20
CA PRO A 307 18.70 -36.61 0.75
C PRO A 307 17.42 -36.17 0.04
N ASP A 308 16.29 -36.11 0.76
CA ASP A 308 15.01 -35.68 0.23
C ASP A 308 14.77 -34.16 0.39
N SER A 309 15.69 -33.42 1.03
CA SER A 309 15.55 -31.97 1.32
C SER A 309 14.26 -31.64 2.09
N THR A 310 13.81 -32.58 2.93
CA THR A 310 12.48 -32.49 3.55
C THR A 310 12.51 -31.83 4.91
N LEU A 311 13.61 -31.87 5.65
CA LEU A 311 13.66 -31.40 7.03
C LEU A 311 13.47 -29.89 7.11
N TYR A 312 14.35 -29.12 6.45
CA TYR A 312 14.28 -27.66 6.47
C TYR A 312 13.07 -27.14 5.70
N GLY A 313 12.67 -27.79 4.60
CA GLY A 313 11.44 -27.47 3.88
C GLY A 313 10.19 -27.64 4.75
N ARG A 314 10.09 -28.75 5.50
CA ARG A 314 8.99 -28.99 6.45
C ARG A 314 9.06 -28.04 7.65
N LEU A 315 10.25 -27.71 8.14
CA LEU A 315 10.45 -26.77 9.23
C LEU A 315 9.96 -25.37 8.85
N VAL A 316 10.38 -24.85 7.70
CA VAL A 316 9.89 -23.57 7.15
C VAL A 316 8.38 -23.63 6.95
N ASN A 317 7.85 -24.74 6.42
CA ASN A 317 6.42 -24.91 6.23
C ASN A 317 5.63 -24.89 7.54
N PHE A 318 6.14 -25.54 8.59
CA PHE A 318 5.52 -25.61 9.90
C PHE A 318 5.58 -24.27 10.65
N LEU A 319 6.75 -23.65 10.71
CA LEU A 319 6.97 -22.40 11.44
C LEU A 319 6.40 -21.18 10.73
N SER A 320 6.17 -21.26 9.42
CA SER A 320 5.38 -20.25 8.71
C SER A 320 3.89 -20.39 9.01
N HIS A 321 3.30 -21.58 9.02
CA HIS A 321 1.85 -21.74 9.21
C HIS A 321 1.35 -21.73 10.67
N GLY A 322 2.23 -21.59 11.66
CA GLY A 322 1.77 -21.40 13.04
C GLY A 322 0.99 -20.09 13.17
N ASN A 323 -0.04 -20.07 14.04
CA ASN A 323 -0.87 -18.90 14.36
C ASN A 323 -0.08 -17.80 15.12
N TYR A 324 1.06 -17.37 14.58
CA TYR A 324 1.90 -16.34 15.15
C TYR A 324 1.48 -14.98 14.60
N SER A 325 0.93 -14.14 15.48
CA SER A 325 0.53 -12.79 15.12
C SER A 325 1.76 -11.93 14.83
N PHE A 326 1.75 -11.17 13.73
CA PHE A 326 2.76 -10.14 13.44
C PHE A 326 2.81 -9.05 14.53
N TYR A 327 1.71 -8.90 15.28
CA TYR A 327 1.53 -7.92 16.34
C TYR A 327 1.98 -8.41 17.72
N ASP A 328 2.33 -9.70 17.86
CA ASP A 328 2.86 -10.29 19.11
C ASP A 328 4.07 -11.20 18.79
N PRO A 329 5.24 -10.60 18.50
CA PRO A 329 6.40 -11.32 18.02
C PRO A 329 7.04 -12.14 19.14
N VAL A 330 7.01 -13.47 19.00
CA VAL A 330 7.69 -14.38 19.92
C VAL A 330 9.13 -14.58 19.44
N GLU A 331 10.11 -14.31 20.32
CA GLU A 331 11.52 -14.58 20.06
C GLU A 331 11.72 -16.08 19.84
N MET A 332 12.52 -16.45 18.84
CA MET A 332 12.74 -17.85 18.53
C MET A 332 13.57 -18.54 19.60
N LEU A 333 13.21 -19.79 19.90
CA LEU A 333 14.09 -20.68 20.67
C LEU A 333 15.44 -20.84 19.94
N PRO A 334 16.56 -21.03 20.67
CA PRO A 334 17.90 -21.11 20.09
C PRO A 334 18.01 -22.08 18.90
N GLU A 335 17.39 -23.25 19.01
CA GLU A 335 17.39 -24.29 17.97
C GLU A 335 16.71 -23.83 16.66
N ASN A 336 15.54 -23.18 16.76
CA ASN A 336 14.82 -22.64 15.60
C ASN A 336 15.57 -21.47 14.96
N ARG A 337 16.26 -20.67 15.78
CA ARG A 337 17.11 -19.58 15.32
C ARG A 337 18.28 -20.11 14.51
N GLU A 338 19.02 -21.12 15.00
CA GLU A 338 20.12 -21.73 14.26
C GLU A 338 19.67 -22.26 12.89
N HIS A 339 18.50 -22.89 12.84
CA HIS A 339 17.93 -23.35 11.57
C HIS A 339 17.58 -22.20 10.62
N PHE A 340 17.00 -21.11 11.13
CA PHE A 340 16.71 -19.91 10.35
C PHE A 340 17.98 -19.29 9.77
N GLU A 341 19.00 -19.08 10.61
CA GLU A 341 20.27 -18.47 10.21
C GLU A 341 20.98 -19.32 9.15
N LYS A 342 20.96 -20.65 9.31
CA LYS A 342 21.51 -21.59 8.34
C LYS A 342 20.81 -21.49 6.98
N ILE A 343 19.47 -21.62 6.94
CA ILE A 343 18.70 -21.58 5.69
C ILE A 343 18.93 -20.27 4.94
N LEU A 344 18.92 -19.13 5.65
CA LEU A 344 19.16 -17.83 5.03
C LEU A 344 20.59 -17.72 4.48
N THR A 345 21.58 -18.22 5.21
CA THR A 345 23.00 -18.20 4.80
C THR A 345 23.22 -19.05 3.56
N ASP A 346 22.69 -20.27 3.54
CA ASP A 346 22.78 -21.17 2.40
C ASP A 346 22.08 -20.57 1.18
N PHE A 347 20.88 -20.00 1.36
CA PHE A 347 20.14 -19.35 0.29
C PHE A 347 20.93 -18.19 -0.34
N LEU A 348 21.51 -17.32 0.49
CA LEU A 348 22.34 -16.20 0.04
C LEU A 348 23.65 -16.64 -0.64
N ALA A 349 24.22 -17.77 -0.24
CA ALA A 349 25.43 -18.31 -0.83
C ALA A 349 25.16 -18.97 -2.20
N TYR A 350 24.03 -19.67 -2.34
CA TYR A 350 23.65 -20.35 -3.57
C TYR A 350 23.08 -19.40 -4.63
N TYR A 351 22.34 -18.37 -4.20
CA TYR A 351 21.76 -17.36 -5.07
C TYR A 351 22.44 -16.01 -4.79
N PRO A 352 23.51 -15.64 -5.53
CA PRO A 352 24.28 -14.45 -5.23
C PRO A 352 23.45 -13.17 -5.48
N PHE A 353 23.15 -12.46 -4.39
CA PHE A 353 22.56 -11.12 -4.42
C PHE A 353 23.67 -10.05 -4.38
N ASN A 354 23.38 -8.86 -4.91
CA ASN A 354 24.33 -7.74 -4.84
C ASN A 354 24.53 -7.31 -3.37
N SER A 355 25.72 -7.56 -2.82
CA SER A 355 26.06 -7.28 -1.43
C SER A 355 26.05 -5.80 -1.06
N ALA A 356 26.19 -4.89 -2.03
CA ALA A 356 26.06 -3.44 -1.81
C ALA A 356 24.64 -3.02 -1.38
N LEU A 357 23.65 -3.90 -1.55
CA LEU A 357 22.25 -3.66 -1.20
C LEU A 357 21.87 -4.23 0.17
N LEU A 358 22.76 -4.95 0.86
CA LEU A 358 22.53 -5.48 2.20
C LEU A 358 23.02 -4.48 3.26
N PRO A 359 22.36 -4.36 4.42
CA PRO A 359 22.80 -3.48 5.49
C PRO A 359 24.19 -3.95 5.95
N GLN A 360 25.16 -3.04 5.99
CA GLN A 360 26.48 -3.37 6.54
C GLN A 360 26.37 -3.61 8.04
N ALA A 361 27.03 -4.65 8.54
CA ALA A 361 27.05 -4.94 9.97
C ALA A 361 27.53 -3.69 10.74
N PRO A 362 26.92 -3.35 11.89
CA PRO A 362 27.47 -2.31 12.73
C PRO A 362 28.92 -2.69 13.07
N ALA A 363 29.84 -1.76 12.81
CA ALA A 363 31.24 -1.94 13.16
C ALA A 363 31.30 -2.32 14.64
N GLN A 364 31.86 -3.49 14.94
CA GLN A 364 32.11 -3.90 16.31
C GLN A 364 32.96 -2.79 16.96
N ALA A 365 32.39 -2.13 17.96
CA ALA A 365 33.16 -1.24 18.80
C ALA A 365 34.19 -2.11 19.53
N GLU A 366 35.44 -2.06 19.09
CA GLU A 366 36.56 -2.57 19.86
C GLU A 366 36.67 -1.76 21.16
N ALA A 367 36.24 -2.36 22.27
CA ALA A 367 36.85 -2.25 23.60
C ALA A 367 36.27 -3.30 24.55
#